data_AF-A0A847AGR9-F1
#
_entry.id   AF-A0A847AGR9-F1
#
_cell.length_a   1.000
_cell.length_b   1.000
_cell.length_c   1.000
_cell.angle_alpha   90.00
_cell.angle_beta   90.00
_cell.angle_gamma   90.00
#
_symmetry.space_group_name_H-M   'P 1'
#
loop_
_entity.id
_entity.type
_entity.pdbx_description
1 polymer ?
#
loop_
_entity_poly.entity_id
_entity_poly.type
_entity_poly.pdbx_seq_one_letter_code
_entity_poly.pdbx_strand_id
1 'polypeptide(L)'
;MRKFLFYGMTGDKMCFLHILMNALDLAEEGMEARVIFEGASVKLVAVFEAEKNPLYLKVKEQGLIAGICLACSKAMGVYEQCLEAGLPFLSDMMGHAGMKPFILDGYQVVSI
;
A
#
# COMPACT_ATOMS: atom_id res chain seq x y z
N MET A 1 3.16 18.45 11.16
CA MET A 1 2.69 17.10 11.53
C MET A 1 3.62 16.10 10.86
N ARG A 2 3.95 14.98 11.50
CA ARG A 2 4.83 13.96 10.88
C ARG A 2 4.02 13.16 9.86
N LYS A 3 4.64 12.85 8.73
CA LYS A 3 4.03 12.11 7.62
C LYS A 3 4.87 10.87 7.31
N PHE A 4 4.24 9.73 7.11
CA PHE A 4 4.90 8.44 6.90
C PHE A 4 4.33 7.69 5.70
N LEU A 5 5.22 7.27 4.80
CA LEU A 5 4.90 6.40 3.69
C LEU A 5 5.49 5.03 3.98
N PHE A 6 4.63 4.01 4.07
CA PHE A 6 5.05 2.63 4.03
C PHE A 6 5.07 2.14 2.59
N TYR A 7 6.28 1.98 2.06
CA TYR A 7 6.53 1.45 0.73
C TYR A 7 6.67 -0.07 0.83
N GLY A 8 5.54 -0.77 0.81
CA GLY A 8 5.49 -2.21 1.05
C GLY A 8 5.86 -3.01 -0.19
N MET A 9 7.07 -3.56 -0.21
CA MET A 9 7.62 -4.37 -1.30
C MET A 9 7.51 -5.87 -1.03
N THR A 10 7.50 -6.26 0.26
CA THR A 10 7.47 -7.66 0.66
C THR A 10 6.19 -8.39 0.26
N GLY A 11 6.35 -9.61 -0.27
CA GLY A 11 5.23 -10.54 -0.52
C GLY A 11 4.89 -11.41 0.69
N ASP A 12 5.60 -11.26 1.82
CA ASP A 12 5.30 -11.99 3.04
C ASP A 12 4.09 -11.34 3.75
N LYS A 13 3.00 -12.12 3.89
CA LYS A 13 1.75 -11.62 4.47
C LYS A 13 1.93 -11.16 5.92
N MET A 14 2.73 -11.89 6.72
CA MET A 14 2.92 -11.55 8.13
C MET A 14 3.69 -10.24 8.28
N CYS A 15 4.76 -10.02 7.51
CA CYS A 15 5.47 -8.75 7.45
C CYS A 15 4.55 -7.62 6.98
N PHE A 16 3.73 -7.85 5.95
CA PHE A 16 2.84 -6.81 5.42
C PHE A 16 1.73 -6.43 6.40
N LEU A 17 1.22 -7.36 7.21
CA LEU A 17 0.27 -7.03 8.28
C LEU A 17 0.88 -6.03 9.29
N HIS A 18 2.19 -6.09 9.55
CA HIS A 18 2.85 -5.09 10.42
C HIS A 18 2.90 -3.71 9.78
N ILE A 19 3.04 -3.61 8.45
CA ILE A 19 2.91 -2.33 7.75
C ILE A 19 1.51 -1.73 7.99
N LEU A 20 0.47 -2.54 7.82
CA LEU A 20 -0.92 -2.12 8.02
C LEU A 20 -1.19 -1.68 9.48
N MET A 21 -0.67 -2.42 10.47
CA MET A 21 -0.80 -2.05 11.89
C MET A 21 -0.08 -0.73 12.20
N ASN A 22 1.15 -0.53 11.72
CA ASN A 22 1.89 0.71 11.95
C ASN A 22 1.22 1.91 11.27
N ALA A 23 0.64 1.73 10.08
CA ALA A 23 -0.10 2.80 9.41
C ALA A 23 -1.33 3.23 10.21
N LEU A 24 -2.07 2.29 10.79
CA LEU A 24 -3.22 2.58 11.65
C LEU A 24 -2.81 3.26 12.96
N ASP A 25 -1.80 2.73 13.64
CA ASP A 25 -1.31 3.27 14.91
C ASP A 25 -0.91 4.75 14.77
N LEU A 26 -0.18 5.08 13.70
CA LEU A 26 0.19 6.47 13.39
C LEU A 26 -1.02 7.35 13.05
N ALA A 27 -2.01 6.80 12.33
CA ALA A 27 -3.23 7.54 11.98
C ALA A 27 -4.10 7.81 13.22
N GLU A 28 -4.17 6.86 14.16
CA GLU A 28 -4.89 7.01 15.43
C GLU A 28 -4.28 8.12 16.32
N GLU A 29 -2.97 8.34 16.23
CA GLU A 29 -2.26 9.47 16.86
C GLU A 29 -2.31 10.78 16.05
N GLY A 30 -3.14 10.86 15.00
CA GLY A 30 -3.32 12.06 14.18
C GLY A 30 -2.15 12.38 13.26
N MET A 31 -1.24 11.43 13.02
CA MET A 31 -0.17 11.55 12.02
C MET A 31 -0.68 11.13 10.64
N GLU A 32 -0.05 11.64 9.58
CA GLU A 32 -0.45 11.27 8.23
C GLU A 32 0.28 10.01 7.78
N ALA A 33 -0.43 8.91 7.59
CA ALA A 33 0.13 7.64 7.13
C ALA A 33 -0.41 7.25 5.75
N ARG A 34 0.44 6.68 4.90
CA ARG A 34 0.08 6.12 3.59
C ARG A 34 0.77 4.78 3.36
N VAL A 35 0.08 3.86 2.69
CA VAL A 35 0.62 2.55 2.31
C VAL A 35 0.58 2.40 0.78
N ILE A 36 1.69 1.97 0.19
CA ILE A 36 1.77 1.56 -1.21
C ILE A 36 2.02 0.06 -1.28
N PHE A 37 1.27 -0.64 -2.13
CA PHE A 37 1.58 -1.99 -2.55
C PHE A 37 2.51 -1.94 -3.78
N GLU A 38 3.78 -2.23 -3.59
CA GLU A 38 4.81 -2.30 -4.63
C GLU A 38 5.43 -3.70 -4.70
N GLY A 39 6.06 -4.06 -5.82
CA GLY A 39 6.85 -5.28 -5.92
C GLY A 39 6.02 -6.54 -5.69
N ALA A 40 6.45 -7.41 -4.78
CA ALA A 40 5.78 -8.69 -4.54
C ALA A 40 4.48 -8.54 -3.74
N SER A 41 4.30 -7.44 -3.00
CA SER A 41 3.14 -7.22 -2.14
C SER A 41 1.84 -7.03 -2.93
N VAL A 42 1.90 -6.64 -4.21
CA VAL A 42 0.71 -6.48 -5.07
C VAL A 42 -0.14 -7.76 -5.14
N LYS A 43 0.47 -8.94 -4.94
CA LYS A 43 -0.25 -10.22 -4.86
C LYS A 43 -1.10 -10.36 -3.60
N LEU A 44 -0.72 -9.69 -2.50
CA LEU A 44 -1.41 -9.76 -1.22
C LEU A 44 -2.76 -9.04 -1.25
N VAL A 45 -2.98 -8.10 -2.18
CA VAL A 45 -4.28 -7.42 -2.35
C VAL A 45 -5.39 -8.46 -2.55
N ALA A 46 -5.22 -9.36 -3.53
CA ALA A 46 -6.19 -10.42 -3.81
C ALA A 46 -6.40 -11.35 -2.61
N VAL A 47 -5.33 -11.66 -1.88
CA VAL A 47 -5.38 -12.49 -0.66
C VAL A 47 -6.21 -11.80 0.43
N PHE A 48 -5.96 -10.53 0.70
CA PHE A 48 -6.68 -9.78 1.73
C PHE A 48 -8.15 -9.56 1.38
N GLU A 49 -8.48 -9.28 0.11
CA GLU A 49 -9.87 -9.18 -0.36
C GLU A 49 -10.60 -10.52 -0.18
N ALA A 50 -10.00 -11.63 -0.60
CA ALA A 50 -10.61 -12.96 -0.47
C ALA A 50 -10.80 -13.38 1.00
N GLU A 51 -9.84 -13.07 1.86
CA GLU A 51 -9.92 -13.33 3.31
C GLU A 51 -10.91 -12.41 4.03
N LYS A 52 -11.38 -11.33 3.38
CA LYS A 52 -12.06 -10.20 4.05
C LYS A 52 -11.29 -9.76 5.29
N ASN A 53 -9.97 -9.63 5.11
CA ASN A 53 -9.06 -9.42 6.24
C ASN A 53 -9.42 -8.12 6.98
N PRO A 54 -9.80 -8.19 8.27
CA PRO A 54 -10.38 -7.04 8.96
C PRO A 54 -9.41 -5.87 9.11
N LEU A 55 -8.11 -6.15 9.23
CA LEU A 55 -7.08 -5.12 9.34
C LEU A 55 -6.95 -4.37 8.00
N TYR A 56 -6.82 -5.12 6.90
CA TYR A 56 -6.74 -4.53 5.56
C TYR A 56 -7.99 -3.71 5.23
N LEU A 57 -9.18 -4.23 5.52
CA LEU A 57 -10.44 -3.51 5.30
C LEU A 57 -10.49 -2.21 6.10
N LYS A 58 -10.09 -2.21 7.38
CA LYS A 58 -9.99 -0.99 8.19
C LYS A 58 -9.03 0.04 7.57
N VAL A 59 -7.84 -0.38 7.12
CA VAL A 59 -6.86 0.52 6.45
C VAL A 59 -7.43 1.09 5.16
N LYS A 60 -8.13 0.25 4.38
CA LYS A 60 -8.77 0.63 3.12
C LYS A 60 -9.90 1.64 3.33
N GLU A 61 -10.80 1.37 4.28
CA GLU A 61 -11.93 2.24 4.63
C GLU A 61 -11.48 3.61 5.16
N GLN A 62 -10.35 3.65 5.89
CA GLN A 62 -9.75 4.91 6.36
C GLN A 62 -8.98 5.67 5.26
N GLY A 63 -8.90 5.14 4.04
CA GLY A 63 -8.21 5.79 2.93
C GLY A 63 -6.70 5.88 3.11
N LEU A 64 -6.11 5.00 3.92
CA LEU A 64 -4.66 4.99 4.19
C LEU A 64 -3.87 4.32 3.04
N ILE A 65 -4.52 3.52 2.20
CA ILE A 65 -3.88 2.92 1.02
C ILE A 65 -3.79 3.98 -0.08
N ALA A 66 -2.56 4.41 -0.39
CA ALA A 66 -2.31 5.34 -1.49
C ALA A 66 -2.53 4.70 -2.86
N GLY A 67 -2.22 3.41 -2.99
CA GLY A 67 -2.50 2.65 -4.20
C GLY A 67 -1.60 1.44 -4.42
N ILE A 68 -1.75 0.84 -5.60
CA ILE A 68 -1.07 -0.37 -6.04
C ILE A 68 -0.19 -0.02 -7.24
N CYS A 69 1.03 -0.53 -7.29
CA CYS A 69 1.90 -0.37 -8.45
C CYS A 69 1.31 -1.04 -9.70
N LEU A 70 1.09 -0.25 -10.76
CA LEU A 70 0.52 -0.71 -12.03
C LEU A 70 1.44 -1.71 -12.75
N ALA A 71 2.74 -1.38 -12.87
CA ALA A 71 3.67 -2.26 -13.57
C ALA A 71 3.83 -3.60 -12.83
N CYS A 72 3.92 -3.60 -11.50
CA CYS A 72 4.02 -4.83 -10.72
C CYS A 72 2.76 -5.67 -10.76
N SER A 73 1.56 -5.08 -10.72
CA SER A 73 0.32 -5.88 -10.83
C SER A 73 0.25 -6.64 -12.16
N LYS A 74 0.68 -6.01 -13.26
CA LYS A 74 0.79 -6.65 -14.58
C LYS A 74 1.88 -7.72 -14.61
N ALA A 75 3.09 -7.39 -14.15
CA ALA A 75 4.22 -8.31 -14.16
C ALA A 75 3.97 -9.57 -13.31
N MET A 76 3.22 -9.43 -12.22
CA MET A 76 2.89 -10.52 -11.29
C MET A 76 1.57 -11.23 -11.65
N GLY A 77 0.90 -10.85 -12.74
CA GLY A 77 -0.31 -11.51 -13.22
C GLY A 77 -1.54 -11.32 -12.33
N VAL A 78 -1.61 -10.22 -11.56
CA VAL A 78 -2.70 -9.93 -10.61
C VAL A 78 -3.45 -8.63 -10.92
N TYR A 79 -3.34 -8.13 -12.16
CA TYR A 79 -3.94 -6.85 -12.56
C TYR A 79 -5.45 -6.81 -12.34
N GLU A 80 -6.19 -7.83 -12.81
CA GLU A 80 -7.66 -7.85 -12.71
C GLU A 80 -8.12 -7.93 -11.25
N GLN A 81 -7.48 -8.75 -10.42
CA GLN A 81 -7.80 -8.83 -8.99
C GLN A 81 -7.51 -7.51 -8.27
N CYS A 82 -6.45 -6.79 -8.66
CA CYS A 82 -6.15 -5.47 -8.13
C CYS A 82 -7.16 -4.41 -8.61
N LEU A 83 -7.66 -4.54 -9.84
CA LEU A 83 -8.70 -3.66 -10.38
C LEU A 83 -10.03 -3.86 -9.66
N GLU A 84 -10.42 -5.11 -9.43
CA GLU A 84 -11.63 -5.49 -8.67
C GLU A 84 -11.58 -5.01 -7.22
N ALA A 85 -10.39 -4.93 -6.62
CA ALA A 85 -10.19 -4.36 -5.29
C ALA A 85 -10.56 -2.87 -5.23
N GLY A 86 -10.70 -2.16 -6.36
CA GLY A 86 -11.13 -0.76 -6.38
C GLY A 86 -10.12 0.22 -5.76
N LEU A 87 -8.84 -0.17 -5.68
CA LEU A 87 -7.76 0.67 -5.21
C LEU A 87 -7.10 1.43 -6.38
N PRO A 88 -6.59 2.66 -6.17
CA PRO A 88 -5.91 3.40 -7.23
C PRO A 88 -4.67 2.66 -7.73
N PHE A 89 -4.48 2.64 -9.05
CA PHE A 89 -3.19 2.27 -9.63
C PHE A 89 -2.24 3.47 -9.67
N LEU A 90 -1.00 3.24 -9.24
CA LEU A 90 0.08 4.23 -9.23
C LEU A 90 1.11 3.86 -10.30
N SER A 91 1.62 4.89 -11.00
CA SER A 91 2.54 4.72 -12.14
C SER A 91 3.44 5.94 -12.38
N ASP A 92 3.59 6.80 -11.37
CA ASP A 92 4.23 8.12 -11.45
C ASP A 92 5.75 8.10 -11.63
N MET A 93 6.41 6.94 -11.53
CA MET A 93 7.84 6.78 -11.81
C MET A 93 8.12 6.38 -13.27
N MET A 94 8.42 5.10 -13.53
CA MET A 94 8.64 4.52 -14.86
C MET A 94 7.55 3.46 -15.12
N GLY A 95 6.29 3.83 -14.89
CA GLY A 95 5.16 2.89 -14.84
C GLY A 95 4.97 2.17 -13.49
N HIS A 96 5.90 2.36 -12.56
CA HIS A 96 5.85 1.87 -11.18
C HIS A 96 5.36 2.96 -10.20
N ALA A 97 5.01 2.56 -8.96
CA ALA A 97 4.61 3.50 -7.92
C ALA A 97 5.86 4.22 -7.38
N GLY A 98 5.98 5.51 -7.64
CA GLY A 98 7.10 6.32 -7.19
C GLY A 98 6.91 6.85 -5.78
N MET A 99 8.00 6.97 -5.03
CA MET A 99 8.00 7.66 -3.74
C MET A 99 8.22 9.18 -3.86
N LYS A 100 8.59 9.69 -5.05
CA LYS A 100 8.94 11.10 -5.27
C LYS A 100 7.82 12.06 -4.86
N PRO A 101 6.54 11.86 -5.23
CA PRO A 101 5.47 12.78 -4.82
C PRO A 101 5.32 12.86 -3.30
N PHE A 102 5.45 11.73 -2.60
CA PHE A 102 5.36 11.67 -1.14
C PHE A 102 6.55 12.35 -0.46
N ILE A 103 7.78 12.11 -0.94
CA ILE A 103 8.98 12.78 -0.41
C ILE A 103 8.86 14.30 -0.57
N LEU A 104 8.40 14.78 -1.72
CA LEU A 104 8.21 16.21 -1.98
C LEU A 104 7.11 16.81 -1.09
N ASP A 105 6.12 16.01 -0.67
CA ASP A 105 5.09 16.40 0.29
C ASP A 105 5.51 16.20 1.76
N GLY A 106 6.78 15.88 2.02
CA GLY A 106 7.36 15.80 3.37
C GLY A 106 7.16 14.46 4.09
N TYR A 107 6.82 13.39 3.37
CA TYR A 107 6.73 12.05 3.93
C TYR A 107 8.11 11.45 4.21
N GLN A 108 8.24 10.84 5.39
CA GLN A 108 9.33 9.91 5.70
C GLN A 108 8.99 8.53 5.17
N VAL A 109 9.89 7.92 4.42
CA VAL A 109 9.66 6.62 3.77
C VAL A 109 10.21 5.49 4.62
N VAL A 110 9.37 4.49 4.87
CA VAL A 110 9.73 3.20 5.48
C VAL A 110 9.48 2.11 4.44
N SER A 111 10.52 1.37 4.05
CA SER A 111 10.42 0.30 3.05
C SER A 111 10.63 -1.06 3.71
N ILE A 112 9.73 -2.00 3.42
CA ILE A 112 9.76 -3.38 3.95
C ILE A 112 9.40 -4.35 2.82
#